data_AF-A0A963U229-F1
#
_entry.id   AF-A0A963U229-F1
#
_cell.length_a   1.000
_cell.length_b   1.000
_cell.length_c   1.000
_cell.angle_alpha   90.00
_cell.angle_beta   90.00
_cell.angle_gamma   90.00
#
_symmetry.space_group_name_H-M   'P 1'
#
loop_
_entity.id
_entity.type
_entity.pdbx_description
1 polymer ?
#
loop_
_entity_poly.entity_id
_entity_poly.type
_entity_poly.pdbx_seq_one_letter_code
_entity_poly.pdbx_strand_id
1 'polypeptide(L)'
;MSVPIPVCASGQAEVDEARAERVAAEQAIRNQLRNAEARLVEASGRFAVAAGTWRAWMRDGSDVLGEQRRVLDQLWRSGDITAVEYLVQLDQTYSAERAGIELQGSLWRAWIDWLDASGTLNEWMETL
;
A
#
# COMPACT_ATOMS: atom_id res chain seq x y z
N MET A 1 -42.08 56.20 27.75
CA MET A 1 -41.80 55.36 26.57
C MET A 1 -41.27 54.03 27.08
N SER A 2 -41.89 52.92 26.65
CA SER A 2 -41.51 51.56 27.04
C SER A 2 -40.39 51.09 26.11
N VAL A 3 -39.25 50.67 26.68
CA VAL A 3 -38.19 49.99 25.94
C VAL A 3 -38.48 48.49 26.03
N PRO A 4 -38.68 47.78 24.91
CA PRO A 4 -38.92 46.35 24.93
C PRO A 4 -37.61 45.64 25.31
N ILE A 5 -37.62 44.89 26.41
CA ILE A 5 -36.55 43.95 26.74
C ILE A 5 -36.82 42.67 25.95
N PRO A 6 -35.86 42.12 25.18
CA PRO A 6 -36.03 40.84 24.52
C PRO A 6 -36.01 39.73 25.59
N VAL A 7 -37.18 39.31 26.05
CA VAL A 7 -37.34 38.30 27.12
C VAL A 7 -36.99 36.88 26.63
N CYS A 8 -36.78 36.66 25.32
CA CYS A 8 -36.58 35.31 24.75
C CYS A 8 -35.44 35.20 23.71
N ALA A 9 -34.51 36.15 23.66
CA ALA A 9 -33.25 35.99 22.92
C ALA A 9 -32.09 36.17 23.91
N SER A 10 -32.04 35.32 24.93
CA SER A 10 -30.81 35.21 25.70
C SER A 10 -29.79 34.58 24.75
N GLY A 11 -28.62 35.20 24.54
CA GLY A 11 -27.53 34.65 23.73
C GLY A 11 -27.02 33.27 24.18
N GLN A 12 -27.71 32.59 25.09
CA GLN A 12 -27.53 31.20 25.48
C GLN A 12 -27.70 30.26 24.29
N ALA A 13 -28.65 30.48 23.38
CA ALA A 13 -28.83 29.63 22.20
C ALA A 13 -27.60 29.68 21.27
N GLU A 14 -27.06 30.88 21.02
CA GLU A 14 -25.83 31.08 20.23
C GLU A 14 -24.60 30.51 20.94
N VAL A 15 -24.53 30.62 22.27
CA VAL A 15 -23.44 30.03 23.08
C VAL A 15 -23.51 28.50 23.10
N ASP A 16 -24.71 27.92 23.17
CA ASP A 16 -24.94 26.48 23.11
C ASP A 16 -24.60 25.92 21.72
N GLU A 17 -24.95 26.65 20.66
CA GLU A 17 -24.58 26.33 19.28
C GLU A 17 -23.05 26.38 19.10
N ALA A 18 -22.39 27.47 19.51
CA ALA A 18 -20.94 27.61 19.45
C ALA A 18 -20.21 26.51 20.27
N ARG A 19 -20.79 26.09 21.41
CA ARG A 19 -20.27 24.99 22.21
C ARG A 19 -20.44 23.65 21.48
N ALA A 20 -21.59 23.41 20.84
CA ALA A 20 -21.83 22.20 20.05
C ALA A 20 -20.87 22.11 18.85
N GLU A 21 -20.67 23.21 18.13
CA GLU A 21 -19.71 23.31 17.02
C GLU A 21 -18.29 22.99 17.48
N ARG A 22 -17.86 23.57 18.62
CA ARG A 22 -16.55 23.30 19.18
C ARG A 22 -16.38 21.81 19.52
N VAL A 23 -17.38 21.19 20.17
CA VAL A 23 -17.32 19.75 20.49
C VAL A 23 -17.27 18.93 19.21
N ALA A 24 -18.04 19.27 18.18
CA ALA A 24 -18.01 18.58 16.89
C ALA A 24 -16.63 18.69 16.23
N ALA A 25 -16.01 19.87 16.24
CA ALA A 25 -14.65 20.07 15.72
C ALA A 25 -13.61 19.25 16.49
N GLU A 26 -13.69 19.20 17.83
CA GLU A 26 -12.80 18.38 18.66
C GLU A 26 -12.96 16.87 18.39
N GLN A 27 -14.18 16.41 18.08
CA GLN A 27 -14.43 15.02 17.68
C GLN A 27 -13.89 14.74 16.28
N ALA A 28 -14.06 15.67 15.34
CA ALA A 28 -13.54 15.55 13.99
C ALA A 28 -12.01 15.42 13.98
N ILE A 29 -11.30 16.25 14.73
CA ILE A 29 -9.84 16.20 14.86
C ILE A 29 -9.40 14.85 15.45
N ARG A 30 -10.06 14.37 16.51
CA ARG A 30 -9.75 13.05 17.12
C ARG A 30 -9.95 11.91 16.12
N ASN A 31 -11.04 11.94 15.35
CA ASN A 31 -11.32 10.94 14.34
C ASN A 31 -10.29 10.98 13.20
N GLN A 32 -9.88 12.17 12.76
CA GLN A 32 -8.84 12.34 11.74
C GLN A 32 -7.50 11.78 12.21
N LEU A 33 -7.07 12.08 13.44
CA LEU A 33 -5.83 11.56 14.00
C LEU A 33 -5.87 10.03 14.07
N ARG A 34 -6.94 9.45 14.60
CA ARG A 34 -7.11 8.00 14.69
C ARG A 34 -7.08 7.33 13.33
N ASN A 35 -7.70 7.94 12.32
CA ASN A 35 -7.69 7.41 10.96
C ASN A 35 -6.29 7.49 10.33
N ALA A 36 -5.56 8.58 10.56
CA ALA A 36 -4.18 8.74 10.10
C ALA A 36 -3.25 7.70 10.74
N GLU A 37 -3.35 7.49 12.05
CA GLU A 37 -2.60 6.46 12.77
C GLU A 37 -2.90 5.05 12.25
N ALA A 38 -4.19 4.72 12.09
CA ALA A 38 -4.61 3.43 11.55
C ALA A 38 -4.06 3.21 10.12
N ARG A 39 -4.14 4.25 9.28
CA ARG A 39 -3.60 4.21 7.91
C ARG A 39 -2.09 3.99 7.89
N LEU A 40 -1.34 4.67 8.77
CA LEU A 40 0.10 4.50 8.88
C LEU A 40 0.49 3.08 9.32
N VAL A 41 -0.19 2.54 10.34
CA VAL A 41 0.06 1.17 10.83
C VAL A 41 -0.21 0.15 9.72
N GLU A 42 -1.32 0.30 9.01
CA GLU A 42 -1.68 -0.57 7.90
C GLU A 42 -0.67 -0.50 6.75
N ALA A 43 -0.34 0.71 6.29
CA ALA A 43 0.59 0.91 5.20
C ALA A 43 1.99 0.38 5.54
N SER A 44 2.45 0.60 6.77
CA SER A 44 3.72 0.06 7.28
C SER A 44 3.73 -1.47 7.26
N GLY A 45 2.65 -2.11 7.70
CA GLY A 45 2.51 -3.57 7.68
C GLY A 45 2.53 -4.13 6.26
N ARG A 46 1.75 -3.53 5.34
CA ARG A 46 1.71 -3.92 3.92
C ARG A 46 3.07 -3.79 3.25
N PHE A 47 3.78 -2.68 3.49
CA PHE A 47 5.12 -2.48 2.97
C PHE A 47 6.12 -3.51 3.51
N ALA A 48 6.10 -3.79 4.82
CA ALA A 48 6.98 -4.78 5.43
C ALA A 48 6.80 -6.18 4.81
N VAL A 49 5.56 -6.60 4.58
CA VAL A 49 5.24 -7.87 3.90
C VAL A 49 5.74 -7.85 2.46
N ALA A 50 5.40 -6.82 1.68
CA ALA A 50 5.82 -6.73 0.27
C ALA A 50 7.35 -6.72 0.12
N ALA A 51 8.06 -6.00 0.98
CA ALA A 51 9.52 -5.96 1.00
C ALA A 51 10.13 -7.32 1.39
N GLY A 52 9.52 -8.02 2.35
CA GLY A 52 9.91 -9.37 2.73
C GLY A 52 9.77 -10.37 1.59
N THR A 53 8.61 -10.37 0.93
CA THR A 53 8.34 -11.24 -0.22
C THR A 53 9.27 -10.93 -1.40
N TRP A 54 9.49 -9.66 -1.71
CA TRP A 54 10.43 -9.26 -2.76
C TRP A 54 11.86 -9.71 -2.47
N ARG A 55 12.32 -9.57 -1.22
CA ARG A 55 13.66 -10.03 -0.81
C ARG A 55 13.80 -11.55 -0.98
N ALA A 56 12.78 -12.32 -0.60
CA ALA A 56 12.78 -13.77 -0.81
C ALA A 56 12.82 -14.12 -2.31
N TRP A 57 12.04 -13.42 -3.14
CA TRP A 57 12.05 -13.60 -4.59
C TRP A 57 13.41 -13.27 -5.23
N MET A 58 14.06 -12.18 -4.83
CA MET A 58 15.39 -11.84 -5.34
C MET A 58 16.43 -12.90 -4.99
N ARG A 59 16.36 -13.46 -3.77
CA ARG A 59 17.30 -14.48 -3.29
C ARG A 59 17.11 -15.82 -3.99
N ASP A 60 15.87 -16.26 -4.14
CA ASP A 60 15.58 -17.65 -4.50
C ASP A 60 14.95 -17.80 -5.90
N GLY A 61 14.31 -16.77 -6.44
CA GLY A 61 13.52 -16.84 -7.67
C GLY A 61 14.33 -16.57 -8.94
N SER A 62 15.07 -15.46 -8.98
CA SER A 62 15.62 -14.96 -10.25
C SER A 62 16.70 -15.86 -10.88
N ASP A 63 17.68 -16.31 -10.08
CA ASP A 63 18.77 -17.16 -10.56
C ASP A 63 18.29 -18.59 -10.88
N VAL A 64 17.34 -19.10 -10.10
CA VAL A 64 16.80 -20.46 -10.26
C VAL A 64 16.07 -20.61 -11.59
N LEU A 65 15.34 -19.58 -12.06
CA LEU A 65 14.64 -19.64 -13.35
C LEU A 65 15.60 -19.69 -14.55
N GLY A 66 16.75 -19.01 -14.45
CA GLY A 66 17.80 -19.09 -15.48
C GLY A 66 18.37 -20.51 -15.58
N GLU A 67 18.74 -21.09 -14.44
CA GLU A 67 19.28 -22.45 -14.37
C GLU A 67 18.25 -23.50 -14.80
N GLN A 68 16.99 -23.35 -14.38
CA GLN A 68 15.91 -24.25 -14.77
C GLN A 68 15.71 -24.26 -16.30
N ARG A 69 15.73 -23.09 -16.95
CA ARG A 69 15.64 -23.00 -18.42
C ARG A 69 16.81 -23.69 -19.11
N ARG A 70 18.03 -23.56 -18.57
CA ARG A 70 19.22 -24.26 -19.07
C ARG A 70 19.08 -25.78 -18.98
N VAL A 71 18.59 -26.28 -17.85
CA VAL A 71 18.34 -27.72 -17.64
C VAL A 71 17.25 -28.24 -18.58
N LEU A 72 16.16 -27.49 -18.77
CA LEU A 72 15.09 -27.85 -19.70
C LEU A 72 15.58 -27.99 -21.14
N ASP A 73 16.44 -27.06 -21.61
CA ASP A 73 17.03 -27.15 -22.95
C ASP A 73 17.92 -28.40 -23.09
N GLN A 74 18.69 -28.73 -22.06
CA GLN A 74 19.52 -29.93 -22.05
C GLN A 74 18.70 -31.22 -22.14
N LEU A 75 17.64 -31.34 -21.34
CA LEU A 75 16.74 -32.51 -21.32
C LEU A 75 15.99 -32.68 -22.65
N TRP A 76 15.59 -31.58 -23.28
CA TRP A 76 14.95 -31.65 -24.59
C TRP A 76 15.93 -32.11 -25.67
N ARG A 77 17.17 -31.61 -25.67
CA ARG A 77 18.22 -32.00 -26.63
C ARG A 77 18.67 -33.45 -26.48
N SER A 78 18.67 -34.00 -25.26
CA SER A 78 18.95 -35.42 -25.04
C SER A 78 17.78 -36.32 -25.44
N GLY A 79 16.58 -35.75 -25.63
CA GLY A 79 15.35 -36.50 -25.88
C GLY A 79 14.72 -37.08 -24.61
N ASP A 80 15.22 -36.69 -23.42
CA ASP A 80 14.69 -37.12 -22.13
C ASP A 80 13.29 -36.55 -21.86
N ILE A 81 12.94 -35.43 -22.51
CA ILE A 81 11.60 -34.85 -22.52
C ILE A 81 11.12 -34.58 -23.94
N THR A 82 9.81 -34.64 -24.11
CA THR A 82 9.15 -34.29 -25.36
C THR A 82 9.16 -32.78 -25.60
N ALA A 83 8.98 -32.36 -26.85
CA ALA A 83 8.84 -30.94 -27.20
C ALA A 83 7.63 -30.29 -26.50
N VAL A 84 6.56 -31.04 -26.24
CA VAL A 84 5.38 -30.54 -25.53
C VAL A 84 5.70 -30.28 -24.06
N GLU A 85 6.36 -31.22 -23.38
CA GLU A 85 6.80 -31.05 -21.98
C GLU A 85 7.78 -29.87 -21.85
N TYR A 86 8.72 -29.74 -22.78
CA TYR A 86 9.64 -28.61 -22.83
C TYR A 86 8.89 -27.27 -22.90
N LEU A 87 7.95 -27.11 -23.84
CA LEU A 87 7.20 -25.86 -24.03
C LEU A 87 6.35 -25.52 -22.80
N VAL A 88 5.70 -26.50 -22.18
CA VAL A 88 4.89 -26.30 -20.97
C VAL A 88 5.78 -25.83 -19.81
N GLN A 89 6.92 -26.47 -19.60
CA GLN A 89 7.84 -26.10 -18.52
C GLN A 89 8.49 -24.73 -18.78
N LEU A 90 8.81 -24.43 -20.03
CA LEU A 90 9.35 -23.14 -20.42
C LEU A 90 8.34 -22.01 -20.16
N ASP A 91 7.07 -22.20 -20.50
CA ASP A 91 6.00 -21.24 -20.21
C ASP A 91 5.83 -21.00 -18.70
N GLN A 92 5.95 -22.05 -17.87
CA GLN A 92 5.93 -21.91 -16.41
C GLN A 92 7.08 -21.03 -15.90
N THR A 93 8.28 -21.16 -16.45
CA THR A 93 9.41 -20.31 -16.05
C THR A 93 9.18 -18.83 -16.39
N TYR A 94 8.60 -18.53 -17.55
CA TYR A 94 8.25 -17.15 -17.92
C TYR A 94 7.06 -16.61 -17.11
N SER A 95 6.10 -17.45 -16.78
CA SER A 95 4.99 -17.08 -15.90
C SER A 95 5.50 -16.71 -14.49
N ALA A 96 6.46 -17.48 -13.96
CA ALA A 96 7.12 -17.16 -12.70
C ALA A 96 7.92 -15.85 -12.79
N GLU A 97 8.64 -15.61 -13.88
CA GLU A 97 9.36 -14.35 -14.12
C GLU A 97 8.41 -13.15 -14.13
N ARG A 98 7.26 -13.27 -14.80
CA ARG A 98 6.20 -12.24 -14.79
C ARG A 98 5.66 -11.98 -13.39
N ALA A 99 5.40 -13.02 -12.60
CA ALA A 99 4.98 -12.88 -11.21
C ALA A 99 6.03 -12.11 -10.37
N GLY A 100 7.32 -12.30 -10.66
CA GLY A 100 8.40 -11.51 -10.09
C GLY A 100 8.30 -10.00 -10.39
N ILE A 101 8.02 -9.64 -11.64
CA ILE A 101 7.81 -8.24 -12.05
C ILE A 101 6.59 -7.64 -11.34
N GLU A 102 5.50 -8.39 -11.26
CA GLU A 102 4.28 -7.97 -10.54
C GLU A 102 4.53 -7.76 -9.04
N LEU A 103 5.37 -8.61 -8.44
CA LEU A 103 5.80 -8.46 -7.06
C LEU A 103 6.63 -7.18 -6.85
N GLN A 104 7.55 -6.88 -7.75
CA GLN A 104 8.30 -5.62 -7.73
C GLN A 104 7.37 -4.40 -7.82
N GLY A 105 6.39 -4.43 -8.74
CA GLY A 105 5.38 -3.37 -8.84
C GLY A 105 4.50 -3.26 -7.60
N SER A 106 4.23 -4.37 -6.91
CA SER A 106 3.49 -4.38 -5.63
C SER A 106 4.30 -3.76 -4.50
N LEU A 107 5.61 -4.00 -4.46
CA LEU A 107 6.52 -3.36 -3.51
C LEU A 107 6.54 -1.84 -3.71
N TRP A 108 6.70 -1.35 -4.95
CA TRP A 108 6.72 0.08 -5.23
C TRP A 108 5.43 0.77 -4.78
N ARG A 109 4.27 0.17 -5.07
CA ARG A 109 2.97 0.70 -4.62
C ARG A 109 2.88 0.77 -3.10
N ALA A 110 3.21 -0.32 -2.41
CA ALA A 110 3.17 -0.35 -0.94
C ALA A 110 4.14 0.64 -0.30
N TRP A 111 5.29 0.89 -0.93
CA TRP A 111 6.26 1.89 -0.48
C TRP A 111 5.73 3.32 -0.64
N ILE A 112 5.14 3.65 -1.80
CA ILE A 112 4.51 4.96 -2.03
C ILE A 112 3.35 5.19 -1.07
N ASP A 113 2.50 4.17 -0.85
CA ASP A 113 1.40 4.24 0.11
C ASP A 113 1.90 4.49 1.54
N TRP A 114 3.01 3.88 1.92
CA TRP A 114 3.65 4.11 3.21
C TRP A 114 4.20 5.55 3.32
N LEU A 115 4.88 6.07 2.30
CA LEU A 115 5.36 7.44 2.25
C LEU A 115 4.22 8.48 2.36
N ASP A 116 3.09 8.22 1.72
CA ASP A 116 1.90 9.07 1.82
C ASP A 116 1.31 9.03 3.24
N ALA A 117 1.19 7.82 3.82
CA ALA A 117 0.66 7.65 5.17
C ALA A 117 1.58 8.21 6.27
N SER A 118 2.90 8.24 6.06
CA SER A 118 3.87 8.87 6.97
C SER A 118 3.99 10.38 6.78
N GLY A 119 3.39 10.94 5.73
CA GLY A 119 3.51 12.36 5.39
C GLY A 119 4.86 12.76 4.80
N THR A 120 5.68 11.80 4.35
CA THR A 120 7.03 12.02 3.81
C THR A 120 7.10 11.93 2.28
N LEU A 121 5.97 11.71 1.60
CA LEU A 121 5.93 11.59 0.14
C LEU A 121 6.44 12.85 -0.58
N ASN A 122 6.01 14.03 -0.15
CA ASN A 122 6.44 15.30 -0.76
C ASN A 122 7.95 15.54 -0.57
N GLU A 123 8.46 15.33 0.64
CA GLU A 123 9.89 15.44 0.94
C GLU A 123 10.70 14.50 0.03
N TRP A 124 10.25 13.25 -0.11
CA TRP A 124 10.91 12.31 -1.01
C TRP A 124 10.86 12.75 -2.48
N MET A 125 9.73 13.26 -2.96
CA MET A 125 9.61 13.76 -4.35
C MET A 125 10.55 14.94 -4.63
N GLU A 126 10.87 15.77 -3.63
CA GLU A 126 11.84 16.86 -3.77
C GLU A 126 13.30 16.39 -3.85
N THR A 127 13.58 15.13 -3.50
CA THR A 127 14.94 14.54 -3.59
C THR A 127 15.26 13.88 -4.94
N LEU A 128 14.28 13.79 -5.84
CA LEU A 128 14.42 13.20 -7.18
C LEU A 128 15.00 14.19 -8.20
#